data_AF-A0A3C0EHE1-F1
#
_entry.id   AF-A0A3C0EHE1-F1
#
_cell.length_a   1.000
_cell.length_b   1.000
_cell.length_c   1.000
_cell.angle_alpha   90.00
_cell.angle_beta   90.00
_cell.angle_gamma   90.00
#
_symmetry.space_group_name_H-M   'P 1'
#
loop_
_entity.id
_entity.type
_entity.pdbx_description
1 polymer ?
#
loop_
_entity_poly.entity_id
_entity_poly.type
_entity_poly.pdbx_seq_one_letter_code
_entity_poly.pdbx_strand_id
1 'polypeptide(L)'
;MLSHRFVWWAVLYALVTTVVGGWLIHTADQRPQYVVGDIATQPIVPRVAFDAIDERETEIRRQNARDREPSVYKLNENFIQLVKADLQKLVQIGIDYETPQQIPSDLRDGLSIDTRALSELKSAGADEESRNAWSQKIDRLMSRIAGLAMITPKRMD
;
A
#
# COMPACT_ATOMS: atom_id res chain seq x y z
N MET A 1 44.66 13.98 -4.54
CA MET A 1 45.58 12.83 -4.56
C MET A 1 44.90 11.68 -3.84
N LEU A 2 44.52 10.60 -4.55
CA LEU A 2 43.97 9.41 -3.87
C LEU A 2 45.04 8.84 -2.95
N SER A 3 44.69 8.54 -1.70
CA SER A 3 45.63 7.88 -0.80
C SER A 3 45.90 6.46 -1.32
N HIS A 4 47.16 6.05 -1.32
CA HIS A 4 47.58 4.70 -1.75
C HIS A 4 46.76 3.59 -1.06
N ARG A 5 46.28 3.84 0.16
CA ARG A 5 45.41 2.94 0.93
C ARG A 5 44.06 2.71 0.25
N PHE A 6 43.44 3.73 -0.35
CA PHE A 6 42.17 3.57 -1.07
C PHE A 6 42.31 2.69 -2.31
N VAL A 7 43.43 2.81 -3.03
CA VAL A 7 43.69 1.99 -4.23
C VAL A 7 43.78 0.51 -3.85
N TRP A 8 44.50 0.19 -2.78
CA TRP A 8 44.59 -1.20 -2.28
C TRP A 8 43.25 -1.77 -1.83
N TRP A 9 42.42 -0.97 -1.17
CA TRP A 9 41.07 -1.40 -0.77
C TRP A 9 40.16 -1.66 -1.98
N ALA A 10 40.22 -0.82 -3.00
CA ALA A 10 39.45 -1.02 -4.22
C ALA A 10 39.86 -2.30 -4.97
N VAL A 11 41.17 -2.56 -5.06
CA VAL A 11 41.70 -3.79 -5.69
C VAL A 11 41.28 -5.03 -4.90
N LEU A 12 41.40 -5.00 -3.57
CA LEU A 12 40.97 -6.10 -2.70
C LEU A 12 39.47 -6.40 -2.90
N TYR A 13 38.64 -5.35 -2.90
CA TYR A 13 37.20 -5.51 -3.04
C TYR A 13 36.82 -6.13 -4.39
N ALA A 14 37.42 -5.65 -5.49
CA ALA A 14 37.19 -6.19 -6.83
C ALA A 14 37.60 -7.68 -6.91
N LEU A 15 38.73 -8.05 -6.29
CA LEU A 15 39.21 -9.42 -6.28
C LEU A 15 38.25 -10.34 -5.52
N VAL A 16 37.79 -9.92 -4.34
CA VAL A 16 36.81 -10.69 -3.53
C VAL A 16 35.49 -10.86 -4.28
N THR A 17 34.94 -9.79 -4.87
CA THR A 17 33.66 -9.90 -5.61
C THR A 17 33.77 -10.80 -6.82
N THR A 18 34.90 -10.78 -7.54
CA THR A 18 35.13 -11.67 -8.69
C THR A 18 35.17 -13.14 -8.27
N VAL A 19 35.85 -13.45 -7.15
CA VAL A 19 35.93 -14.82 -6.63
C VAL A 19 34.55 -15.32 -6.17
N VAL A 20 33.80 -14.50 -5.43
CA VAL A 20 32.46 -14.87 -4.95
C VAL A 20 31.48 -15.06 -6.12
N GLY A 21 31.52 -14.16 -7.11
CA GLY A 21 30.68 -14.28 -8.31
C GLY A 21 31.01 -15.53 -9.13
N GLY A 22 32.29 -15.85 -9.31
CA GLY A 22 32.72 -17.06 -10.00
C GLY A 22 32.30 -18.35 -9.28
N TRP A 23 32.42 -18.36 -7.94
CA TRP A 23 31.94 -19.48 -7.12
C TRP A 23 30.44 -19.70 -7.28
N LEU A 24 29.64 -18.62 -7.18
CA LEU A 24 28.19 -18.67 -7.32
C LEU A 24 27.77 -19.27 -8.67
N ILE A 25 28.39 -18.84 -9.76
CA ILE A 25 28.12 -19.37 -11.11
C ILE A 25 28.49 -20.85 -11.19
N HIS A 26 29.58 -21.28 -10.56
CA HIS A 26 29.99 -22.68 -10.55
C HIS A 26 29.03 -23.57 -9.76
N THR A 27 28.47 -23.05 -8.66
CA THR A 27 27.49 -23.77 -7.82
C THR A 27 26.05 -23.67 -8.34
N ALA A 28 25.78 -22.77 -9.28
CA ALA A 28 24.46 -22.67 -9.89
C ALA A 28 24.27 -23.89 -10.80
N ASP A 29 23.56 -24.90 -10.31
CA ASP A 29 23.15 -26.06 -11.09
C ASP A 29 22.37 -25.60 -12.33
N GLN A 30 23.03 -25.58 -13.49
CA GLN A 30 22.46 -25.14 -14.77
C GLN A 30 21.54 -26.18 -15.41
N ARG A 31 20.98 -27.13 -14.64
CA ARG A 31 20.11 -28.16 -15.19
C ARG A 31 18.66 -27.68 -15.08
N PRO A 32 18.03 -27.20 -16.17
CA PRO A 32 16.57 -27.09 -16.18
C PRO A 32 16.02 -28.49 -15.93
N GLN A 33 15.34 -28.67 -14.80
CA GLN A 33 14.86 -29.98 -14.37
C GLN A 33 13.76 -30.54 -15.28
N TYR A 34 13.26 -29.72 -16.22
CA TYR A 34 12.23 -30.06 -17.19
C TYR A 34 12.46 -29.29 -18.51
N VAL A 35 12.47 -30.00 -19.63
CA VAL A 35 12.51 -29.41 -20.99
C VAL A 35 11.10 -29.36 -21.54
N VAL A 36 10.73 -28.26 -22.21
CA VAL A 36 9.43 -28.12 -22.88
C VAL A 36 9.32 -29.23 -23.94
N GLY A 37 8.49 -30.25 -23.68
CA GLY A 37 8.34 -31.43 -24.53
C GLY A 37 8.45 -32.76 -23.78
N ASP A 38 8.88 -32.77 -22.51
CA ASP A 38 8.81 -33.97 -21.68
C ASP A 38 7.35 -34.33 -21.39
N ILE A 39 6.86 -35.36 -22.08
CA ILE A 39 5.57 -35.96 -21.82
C ILE A 39 5.73 -36.81 -20.57
N ALA A 40 5.02 -36.46 -19.50
CA ALA A 40 4.97 -37.27 -18.29
C ALA A 40 4.50 -38.70 -18.64
N THR A 41 5.41 -39.67 -18.63
CA THR A 41 5.13 -41.08 -18.95
C THR A 41 4.27 -41.76 -17.89
N GLN A 42 4.13 -41.15 -16.72
CA GLN A 42 3.25 -41.63 -15.67
C GLN A 42 2.10 -40.63 -15.49
N PRO A 43 0.84 -41.10 -15.53
CA PRO A 43 -0.28 -40.26 -15.18
C PRO A 43 -0.13 -39.83 -13.72
N ILE A 44 0.15 -38.55 -13.48
CA ILE A 44 -0.01 -37.95 -12.17
C ILE A 44 -1.51 -37.97 -11.89
N VAL A 45 -1.98 -38.93 -11.10
CA VAL A 45 -3.35 -38.94 -10.60
C VAL A 45 -3.37 -38.01 -9.40
N PRO A 46 -3.86 -36.76 -9.50
CA PRO A 46 -4.03 -35.93 -8.33
C PRO A 46 -5.06 -36.62 -7.45
N ARG A 47 -4.61 -37.25 -6.36
CA ARG A 47 -5.50 -37.68 -5.27
C ARG A 47 -5.95 -36.41 -4.57
N VAL A 48 -6.99 -35.78 -5.10
CA VAL A 48 -7.67 -34.70 -4.39
C VAL A 48 -8.35 -35.36 -3.21
N ALA A 49 -7.84 -35.12 -2.00
CA ALA A 49 -8.52 -35.53 -0.78
C ALA A 49 -9.84 -34.75 -0.74
N PHE A 50 -10.95 -35.45 -0.95
CA PHE A 50 -12.27 -34.88 -0.71
C PHE A 50 -12.49 -34.92 0.79
N ASP A 51 -12.17 -33.82 1.48
CA ASP A 51 -12.69 -33.62 2.83
C ASP A 51 -14.20 -33.43 2.72
N ALA A 52 -14.95 -34.37 3.26
CA ALA A 52 -16.38 -34.20 3.44
C ALA A 52 -16.58 -33.03 4.40
N ILE A 53 -16.93 -31.87 3.85
CA ILE A 53 -17.17 -30.66 4.63
C ILE A 53 -18.38 -30.95 5.52
N ASP A 54 -18.14 -31.04 6.82
CA ASP A 54 -19.22 -31.08 7.79
C ASP A 54 -19.92 -29.71 7.78
N GLU A 55 -21.10 -29.67 7.14
CA GLU A 55 -21.93 -28.48 7.03
C GLU A 55 -22.33 -27.95 8.42
N ARG A 56 -22.51 -28.84 9.40
CA ARG A 56 -22.88 -28.48 10.77
C ARG A 56 -21.73 -27.82 11.48
N GLU A 57 -20.52 -28.36 11.39
CA GLU A 57 -19.34 -27.68 11.94
C GLU A 57 -19.08 -26.35 11.25
N THR A 58 -19.27 -26.29 9.93
CA THR A 58 -19.08 -25.05 9.17
C THR A 58 -20.07 -23.97 9.60
N GLU A 59 -21.34 -24.33 9.81
CA GLU A 59 -22.36 -23.38 10.27
C GLU A 59 -22.11 -22.94 11.73
N ILE A 60 -21.68 -23.85 12.61
CA ILE A 60 -21.26 -23.50 13.98
C ILE A 60 -20.05 -22.57 13.96
N ARG A 61 -19.06 -22.81 13.10
CA ARG A 61 -17.89 -21.93 12.93
C ARG A 61 -18.29 -20.56 12.39
N ARG A 62 -19.25 -20.48 11.46
CA ARG A 62 -19.79 -19.21 10.94
C ARG A 62 -20.53 -18.43 12.03
N GLN A 63 -21.38 -19.09 12.81
CA GLN A 63 -22.06 -18.45 13.95
C GLN A 63 -21.07 -17.97 15.00
N ASN A 64 -20.12 -18.81 15.40
CA ASN A 64 -19.06 -18.42 16.32
C ASN A 64 -18.19 -17.28 15.79
N ALA A 65 -17.92 -17.22 14.49
CA ALA A 65 -17.19 -16.11 13.88
C ALA A 65 -18.00 -14.81 13.94
N ARG A 66 -19.31 -14.86 13.65
CA ARG A 66 -20.22 -13.71 13.77
C ARG A 66 -20.37 -13.24 15.22
N ASP A 67 -20.46 -14.16 16.17
CA ASP A 67 -20.61 -13.83 17.60
C ASP A 67 -19.29 -13.36 18.23
N ARG A 68 -18.13 -13.74 17.66
CA ARG A 68 -16.80 -13.25 18.05
C ARG A 68 -16.40 -11.96 17.35
N GLU A 69 -17.07 -11.61 16.25
CA GLU A 69 -16.82 -10.35 15.55
C GLU A 69 -17.27 -9.20 16.46
N PRO A 70 -16.37 -8.29 16.85
CA PRO A 70 -16.73 -7.22 17.77
C PRO A 70 -17.83 -6.36 17.14
N SER A 71 -19.02 -6.37 17.78
CA SER A 71 -20.21 -5.63 17.33
C SER A 71 -20.03 -4.11 17.27
N VAL A 72 -18.86 -3.61 17.68
CA VAL A 72 -18.49 -2.19 17.67
C VAL A 72 -17.12 -2.07 17.01
N TYR A 73 -17.11 -1.76 15.72
CA TYR A 73 -15.93 -1.23 15.07
C TYR A 73 -15.60 0.11 15.72
N LYS A 74 -14.54 0.15 16.52
CA LYS A 74 -14.05 1.43 17.08
C LYS A 74 -13.46 2.25 15.95
N LEU A 75 -13.91 3.49 15.83
CA LEU A 75 -13.29 4.44 14.92
C LEU A 75 -11.81 4.57 15.26
N ASN A 76 -10.95 4.37 14.27
CA ASN A 76 -9.54 4.65 14.43
C ASN A 76 -9.31 6.16 14.38
N GLU A 77 -9.42 6.83 15.51
CA GLU A 77 -9.29 8.28 15.64
C GLU A 77 -7.97 8.80 15.07
N ASN A 78 -6.87 8.05 15.29
CA ASN A 78 -5.55 8.41 14.77
C ASN A 78 -5.53 8.42 13.24
N PHE A 79 -6.16 7.42 12.61
CA PHE A 79 -6.26 7.36 11.15
C PHE A 79 -7.09 8.53 10.60
N ILE A 80 -8.22 8.86 11.25
CA ILE A 80 -9.05 10.02 10.84
C ILE A 80 -8.28 11.33 10.97
N GLN A 81 -7.52 11.52 12.04
CA GLN A 81 -6.68 12.70 12.22
C GLN A 81 -5.57 12.79 11.16
N LEU A 82 -4.98 11.66 10.79
CA LEU A 82 -3.98 11.59 9.73
C LEU A 82 -4.57 11.98 8.36
N VAL A 83 -5.73 11.42 8.01
CA VAL A 83 -6.46 11.78 6.79
C VAL A 83 -6.83 13.27 6.79
N LYS A 84 -7.30 13.81 7.92
CA LYS A 84 -7.58 15.25 8.04
C LYS A 84 -6.34 16.10 7.79
N ALA A 85 -5.21 15.74 8.39
CA ALA A 85 -3.95 16.45 8.20
C ALA A 85 -3.48 16.40 6.74
N ASP A 86 -3.61 15.26 6.07
CA ASP A 86 -3.24 15.11 4.67
C ASP A 86 -4.15 15.92 3.74
N LEU A 87 -5.45 15.96 4.00
CA LEU A 87 -6.39 16.82 3.28
C LEU A 87 -6.12 18.32 3.49
N GLN A 88 -5.61 18.71 4.66
CA GLN A 88 -5.19 20.08 4.92
C GLN A 88 -3.94 20.45 4.13
N LYS A 89 -2.97 19.53 4.00
CA LYS A 89 -1.76 19.72 3.17
C LYS A 89 -2.09 19.93 1.68
N LEU A 90 -3.22 19.43 1.18
CA LEU A 90 -3.60 19.64 -0.23
C LEU A 90 -3.75 21.13 -0.59
N VAL A 91 -4.24 21.97 0.33
CA VAL A 91 -4.32 23.42 0.07
C VAL A 91 -2.94 24.04 -0.03
N GLN A 92 -1.98 23.54 0.75
CA GLN A 92 -0.60 24.00 0.68
C GLN A 92 0.00 23.75 -0.70
N ILE A 93 -0.36 22.64 -1.36
CA ILE A 93 0.04 22.37 -2.75
C ILE A 93 -0.49 23.45 -3.71
N GLY A 94 -1.73 23.91 -3.50
CA GLY A 94 -2.31 25.01 -4.28
C GLY A 94 -1.59 26.35 -4.07
N ILE A 95 -0.99 26.57 -2.90
CA ILE A 95 -0.24 27.78 -2.57
C ILE A 95 1.19 27.72 -3.12
N ASP A 96 1.85 26.56 -2.98
CA ASP A 96 3.28 26.41 -3.24
C ASP A 96 3.61 26.24 -4.74
N TYR A 97 2.65 25.77 -5.55
CA TYR A 97 2.90 25.39 -6.94
C TYR A 97 1.98 26.10 -7.94
N GLU A 98 2.59 26.62 -9.00
CA GLU A 98 1.85 27.35 -10.04
C GLU A 98 1.28 26.43 -11.11
N THR A 99 1.99 25.34 -11.41
CA THR A 99 1.63 24.38 -12.47
C THR A 99 1.73 22.94 -11.98
N PRO A 100 0.91 22.00 -12.50
CA PRO A 100 0.94 20.60 -12.06
C PRO A 100 2.30 19.92 -12.26
N GLN A 101 3.13 20.42 -13.18
CA GLN A 101 4.46 19.88 -13.47
C GLN A 101 5.50 20.22 -12.40
N GLN A 102 5.26 21.25 -11.57
CA GLN A 102 6.15 21.63 -10.48
C GLN A 102 5.92 20.79 -9.21
N ILE A 103 4.78 20.11 -9.13
CA ILE A 103 4.45 19.24 -7.99
C ILE A 103 5.35 18.00 -8.06
N PRO A 104 5.95 17.59 -6.92
CA PRO A 104 6.70 16.33 -6.81
C PRO A 104 5.92 15.15 -7.41
N SER A 105 6.59 14.30 -8.18
CA SER A 105 5.94 13.24 -8.97
C SER A 105 5.19 12.22 -8.11
N ASP A 106 5.70 11.93 -6.91
CA ASP A 106 5.06 11.08 -5.90
C ASP A 106 3.68 11.63 -5.48
N LEU A 107 3.58 12.94 -5.25
CA LEU A 107 2.32 13.60 -4.88
C LEU A 107 1.39 13.74 -6.09
N ARG A 108 1.93 14.14 -7.24
CA ARG A 108 1.15 14.35 -8.46
C ARG A 108 0.49 13.06 -8.94
N ASP A 109 1.25 11.97 -8.99
CA ASP A 109 0.77 10.71 -9.53
C ASP A 109 -0.14 9.98 -8.51
N GLY A 110 0.17 10.09 -7.21
CA GLY A 110 -0.65 9.52 -6.14
C GLY A 110 -2.02 10.17 -5.98
N LEU A 111 -2.11 11.49 -6.19
CA LEU A 111 -3.34 12.26 -6.03
C LEU A 111 -4.03 12.59 -7.36
N SER A 112 -3.43 12.23 -8.49
CA SER A 112 -3.93 12.52 -9.84
C SER A 112 -4.28 14.01 -10.04
N ILE A 113 -3.40 14.91 -9.58
CA ILE A 113 -3.63 16.37 -9.64
C ILE A 113 -3.46 16.86 -11.08
N ASP A 114 -4.57 17.16 -11.74
CA ASP A 114 -4.61 17.81 -13.04
C ASP A 114 -4.68 19.35 -12.91
N THR A 115 -4.67 20.06 -14.05
CA THR A 115 -4.73 21.53 -14.07
C THR A 115 -6.01 22.06 -13.41
N ARG A 116 -7.11 21.33 -13.50
CA ARG A 116 -8.39 21.72 -12.91
C ARG A 116 -8.34 21.59 -11.39
N ALA A 117 -7.89 20.44 -10.87
CA ALA A 117 -7.71 20.19 -9.45
C ALA A 117 -6.77 21.23 -8.82
N LEU A 118 -5.66 21.55 -9.48
CA LEU A 118 -4.75 22.58 -9.00
C LEU A 118 -5.42 23.97 -8.95
N SER A 119 -6.24 24.31 -9.95
CA SER A 119 -6.97 25.58 -9.94
C SER A 119 -7.96 25.68 -8.78
N GLU A 120 -8.65 24.57 -8.43
CA GLU A 120 -9.57 24.53 -7.30
C GLU A 120 -8.81 24.63 -5.95
N LEU A 121 -7.66 23.95 -5.83
CA LEU A 121 -6.80 24.06 -4.65
C LEU A 121 -6.25 25.47 -4.47
N LYS A 122 -5.88 26.14 -5.56
CA LYS A 122 -5.47 27.55 -5.57
C LYS A 122 -6.59 28.45 -5.07
N SER A 123 -7.81 28.28 -5.57
CA SER A 123 -8.97 29.04 -5.09
C SER A 123 -9.25 28.80 -3.60
N ALA A 124 -9.04 27.57 -3.11
CA ALA A 124 -9.18 27.26 -1.68
C ALA A 124 -8.08 27.88 -0.81
N GLY A 125 -6.90 28.15 -1.38
CA GLY A 125 -5.75 28.75 -0.69
C GLY A 125 -5.60 30.27 -0.85
N ALA A 126 -6.45 30.92 -1.64
CA ALA A 126 -6.27 32.31 -2.08
C ALA A 126 -6.27 33.34 -0.93
N ASP A 127 -7.14 33.15 0.06
CA ASP A 127 -7.29 34.04 1.21
C ASP A 127 -7.60 33.26 2.50
N GLU A 128 -7.66 33.96 3.64
CA GLU A 128 -7.97 33.33 4.94
C GLU A 128 -9.41 32.79 5.01
N GLU A 129 -10.37 33.47 4.38
CA GLU A 129 -11.77 33.06 4.38
C GLU A 129 -11.97 31.74 3.62
N SER A 130 -11.34 31.61 2.45
CA SER A 130 -11.34 30.42 1.59
C SER A 130 -10.66 29.24 2.27
N ARG A 131 -9.56 29.48 2.99
CA ARG A 131 -8.88 28.45 3.80
C ARG A 131 -9.76 27.96 4.95
N ASN A 132 -10.45 28.87 5.63
CA ASN A 132 -11.41 28.53 6.68
C ASN A 132 -12.60 27.75 6.11
N ALA A 133 -13.13 28.16 4.96
CA ALA A 133 -14.21 27.45 4.27
C ALA A 133 -13.78 26.03 3.85
N TRP A 134 -12.55 25.85 3.40
CA TRP A 134 -11.98 24.54 3.10
C TRP A 134 -11.85 23.66 4.34
N SER A 135 -11.31 24.20 5.44
CA SER A 135 -11.23 23.46 6.71
C SER A 135 -12.60 22.99 7.19
N GLN A 136 -13.63 23.85 7.09
CA GLN A 136 -15.00 23.47 7.42
C GLN A 136 -15.55 22.36 6.50
N LYS A 137 -15.21 22.36 5.21
CA LYS A 137 -15.58 21.26 4.29
C LYS A 137 -14.94 19.94 4.71
N ILE A 138 -13.66 19.96 5.09
CA ILE A 138 -12.97 18.77 5.63
C ILE A 138 -13.66 18.30 6.91
N ASP A 139 -13.95 19.19 7.85
CA ASP A 139 -14.58 18.82 9.11
C ASP A 139 -15.96 18.18 8.91
N ARG A 140 -16.76 18.72 7.98
CA ARG A 140 -18.04 18.10 7.58
C ARG A 140 -17.86 16.73 6.95
N LEU A 141 -16.85 16.56 6.09
CA LEU A 141 -16.52 15.27 5.49
C LEU A 141 -16.12 14.25 6.56
N MET A 142 -15.22 14.61 7.47
CA MET A 142 -14.77 13.74 8.56
C MET A 142 -15.92 13.33 9.47
N SER A 143 -16.79 14.28 9.83
CA SER A 143 -18.01 14.00 10.62
C SER A 143 -18.94 13.01 9.91
N ARG A 144 -19.14 13.15 8.60
CA ARG A 144 -19.96 12.23 7.81
C ARG A 144 -19.35 10.83 7.72
N ILE A 145 -18.02 10.72 7.54
CA ILE A 145 -17.32 9.44 7.51
C ILE A 145 -17.39 8.76 8.87
N ALA A 146 -17.16 9.50 9.96
CA ALA A 146 -17.29 8.99 11.32
C ALA A 146 -18.73 8.50 11.60
N GLY A 147 -19.74 9.23 11.13
CA GLY A 147 -21.14 8.82 11.21
C GLY A 147 -21.45 7.54 10.43
N LEU A 148 -20.90 7.38 9.22
CA LEU A 148 -21.10 6.16 8.41
C LEU A 148 -20.43 4.93 9.04
N ALA A 149 -19.23 5.10 9.61
CA ALA A 149 -18.51 4.00 10.27
C ALA A 149 -19.18 3.53 11.58
N MET A 150 -20.13 4.31 12.12
CA MET A 150 -20.86 4.00 13.37
C MET A 150 -22.26 3.40 13.16
N ILE A 151 -22.79 3.36 11.93
CA ILE A 151 -24.19 2.97 11.69
C ILE A 151 -24.28 1.59 11.04
N THR A 152 -24.71 0.60 11.85
CA THR A 152 -25.37 -0.71 11.56
C THR A 152 -24.53 -1.95 11.93
N PRO A 153 -25.04 -2.96 12.70
CA PRO A 153 -26.45 -3.25 13.03
C PRO A 153 -26.80 -3.13 14.52
N LYS A 154 -27.98 -2.55 14.78
CA LYS A 154 -28.73 -2.72 16.03
C LYS A 154 -29.25 -4.16 16.07
N ARG A 155 -28.69 -5.03 16.90
CA ARG A 155 -29.38 -6.27 17.32
C ARG A 155 -30.53 -5.81 18.23
N MET A 156 -31.75 -5.84 17.70
CA MET A 156 -32.93 -5.82 18.56
C MET A 156 -33.06 -7.24 19.12
N ASP A 157 -33.08 -7.33 20.44
CA ASP A 157 -33.47 -8.54 21.17
C ASP A 157 -34.96 -8.85 20.94
#